data_AF-A0A7Z2V439-F1
#
_entry.id   AF-A0A7Z2V439-F1
#
_cell.length_a   1.000
_cell.length_b   1.000
_cell.length_c   1.000
_cell.angle_alpha   90.00
_cell.angle_beta   90.00
_cell.angle_gamma   90.00
#
_symmetry.space_group_name_H-M   'P 1'
#
loop_
_entity.id
_entity.type
_entity.pdbx_description
1 polymer ?
#
loop_
_entity_poly.entity_id
_entity_poly.type
_entity_poly.pdbx_seq_one_letter_code
_entity_poly.pdbx_strand_id
1 'polypeptide(L)'
;MNHQVGGSQGATQKCSSDPNIFAEIDGKQQCTHQYDLLMVALSQALRPGRREYVAKVIGAMYEYRHAQLWLNDEQLLDWRLRGTRIDSDDAFNGKDLRSIFPWAEEALDDKTLEALYVQRRAVMVAASKGIDLDQIRDAGQVLKARSGACFVFQPERAASAVRMIGSTRDDVHGPGDLLVGWG
;
A
#
# COMPACT_ATOMS: atom_id res chain seq x y z
N MET A 1 23.44 -35.49 -48.02
CA MET A 1 22.97 -34.17 -47.54
C MET A 1 23.09 -34.17 -46.03
N ASN A 2 24.16 -33.55 -45.51
CA ASN A 2 24.45 -33.46 -44.08
C ASN A 2 23.57 -32.39 -43.45
N HIS A 3 22.63 -32.79 -42.58
CA HIS A 3 21.95 -31.85 -41.70
C HIS A 3 22.82 -31.63 -40.45
N GLN A 4 23.43 -30.44 -40.36
CA GLN A 4 24.04 -29.95 -39.14
C GLN A 4 22.94 -29.65 -38.11
N VAL A 5 23.05 -30.27 -36.94
CA VAL A 5 22.24 -29.96 -35.76
C VAL A 5 22.81 -28.68 -35.15
N GLY A 6 22.08 -27.58 -35.31
CA GLY A 6 22.37 -26.31 -34.64
C GLY A 6 22.08 -26.43 -33.14
N GLY A 7 23.13 -26.43 -32.32
CA GLY A 7 23.00 -26.34 -30.86
C GLY A 7 22.50 -24.95 -30.48
N SER A 8 21.25 -24.84 -30.04
CA SER A 8 20.78 -23.66 -29.32
C SER A 8 21.41 -23.67 -27.93
N GLN A 9 22.41 -22.82 -27.74
CA GLN A 9 22.91 -22.49 -26.40
C GLN A 9 21.74 -21.88 -25.62
N GLY A 10 21.22 -22.64 -24.65
CA GLY A 10 20.29 -22.13 -23.66
C GLY A 10 21.03 -21.08 -22.84
N ALA A 11 20.75 -19.81 -23.10
CA ALA A 11 21.11 -18.73 -22.19
C ALA A 11 20.31 -18.95 -20.91
N THR A 12 20.93 -19.57 -19.91
CA THR A 12 20.48 -19.46 -18.53
C THR A 12 20.62 -17.99 -18.16
N GLN A 13 19.52 -17.26 -18.24
CA GLN A 13 19.43 -15.91 -17.70
C GLN A 13 19.69 -16.04 -16.20
N LYS A 14 20.92 -15.72 -15.78
CA LYS A 14 21.28 -15.63 -14.36
C LYS A 14 20.29 -14.65 -13.73
N CYS A 15 19.57 -15.11 -12.73
CA CYS A 15 18.82 -14.25 -11.81
C CYS A 15 19.82 -13.18 -11.33
N SER A 16 19.54 -11.90 -11.57
CA SER A 16 20.50 -10.85 -11.22
C SER A 16 20.74 -10.89 -9.72
N SER A 17 22.01 -10.84 -9.32
CA SER A 17 22.42 -10.80 -7.92
C SER A 17 22.30 -9.40 -7.33
N ASP A 18 21.48 -8.53 -7.92
CA ASP A 18 21.35 -7.15 -7.47
C ASP A 18 20.50 -7.11 -6.19
N PRO A 19 21.10 -6.71 -5.05
CA PRO A 19 20.38 -6.64 -3.78
C PRO A 19 19.27 -5.58 -3.77
N ASN A 20 19.13 -4.80 -4.85
CA ASN A 20 18.18 -3.70 -4.96
C ASN A 20 17.28 -3.79 -6.20
N ILE A 21 16.94 -5.01 -6.64
CA ILE A 21 16.02 -5.27 -7.76
C ILE A 21 14.66 -4.53 -7.63
N PHE A 22 14.29 -4.16 -6.40
CA PHE A 22 13.04 -3.45 -6.11
C PHE A 22 13.10 -1.94 -6.41
N ALA A 23 14.30 -1.34 -6.46
CA ALA A 23 14.46 0.09 -6.77
C ALA A 23 14.09 0.43 -8.23
N GLU A 24 14.14 -0.55 -9.13
CA GLU A 24 13.80 -0.39 -10.55
C GLU A 24 12.29 -0.60 -10.83
N ILE A 25 11.53 -1.07 -9.84
CA ILE A 25 10.10 -1.35 -10.00
C ILE A 25 9.31 -0.06 -9.83
N ASP A 26 8.64 0.38 -10.90
CA ASP A 26 7.63 1.44 -10.77
C ASP A 26 6.42 0.91 -10.00
N GLY A 27 6.35 1.25 -8.72
CA GLY A 27 5.25 0.87 -7.84
C GLY A 27 3.87 1.32 -8.36
N LYS A 28 3.78 2.40 -9.15
CA LYS A 28 2.50 2.85 -9.73
C LYS A 28 2.00 1.92 -10.83
N GLN A 29 2.89 1.17 -11.47
CA GLN A 29 2.55 0.08 -12.40
C GLN A 29 2.23 -1.23 -11.66
N GLN A 30 2.16 -1.22 -10.33
CA GLN A 30 1.72 -2.35 -9.51
C GLN A 30 0.40 -2.02 -8.82
N CYS A 31 -0.31 -3.03 -8.34
CA CYS A 31 -1.35 -2.81 -7.33
C CYS A 31 -0.66 -2.33 -6.06
N THR A 32 -0.55 -1.00 -5.87
CA THR A 32 0.32 -0.40 -4.85
C THR A 32 0.08 -0.95 -3.45
N HIS A 33 -1.14 -1.32 -3.07
CA HIS A 33 -1.38 -1.94 -1.77
C HIS A 33 -0.75 -3.34 -1.62
N GLN A 34 -0.66 -4.15 -2.69
CA GLN A 34 0.05 -5.44 -2.67
C GLN A 34 1.56 -5.24 -2.72
N TYR A 35 2.03 -4.29 -3.53
CA TYR A 35 3.45 -3.94 -3.57
C TYR A 35 3.96 -3.47 -2.22
N ASP A 36 3.22 -2.56 -1.58
CA ASP A 36 3.53 -2.07 -0.24
C ASP A 36 3.60 -3.21 0.79
N LEU A 37 2.64 -4.15 0.75
CA LEU A 37 2.63 -5.31 1.63
C LEU A 37 3.85 -6.22 1.40
N LEU A 38 4.23 -6.45 0.14
CA LEU A 38 5.43 -7.22 -0.21
C LEU A 38 6.69 -6.57 0.37
N MET A 39 6.83 -5.25 0.24
CA MET A 39 7.99 -4.53 0.77
C MET A 39 8.10 -4.67 2.29
N VAL A 40 6.99 -4.54 3.03
CA VAL A 40 6.96 -4.77 4.49
C VAL A 40 7.29 -6.23 4.83
N ALA A 41 6.77 -7.19 4.07
CA ALA A 41 7.05 -8.62 4.29
C ALA A 41 8.52 -8.97 4.06
N LEU A 42 9.15 -8.43 3.01
CA LEU A 42 10.57 -8.60 2.73
C LEU A 42 11.44 -7.94 3.81
N SER A 43 11.07 -6.72 4.22
CA SER A 43 11.68 -6.02 5.35
C SER A 43 11.64 -6.88 6.63
N GLN A 44 10.50 -7.50 6.92
CA GLN A 44 10.36 -8.41 8.07
C GLN A 44 11.17 -9.70 7.90
N ALA A 45 11.24 -10.30 6.71
CA ALA A 45 11.98 -11.54 6.47
C ALA A 45 13.49 -11.43 6.75
N LEU A 46 14.05 -10.21 6.65
CA LEU A 46 15.44 -9.91 6.96
C LEU A 46 15.70 -9.69 8.46
N ARG A 47 14.65 -9.68 9.30
CA ARG A 47 14.74 -9.39 10.74
C ARG A 47 14.29 -10.59 11.58
N PRO A 48 14.97 -10.87 12.71
CA PRO A 48 14.49 -11.87 13.65
C PRO A 48 13.26 -11.38 14.43
N GLY A 49 12.49 -12.31 14.98
CA GLY A 49 11.36 -12.03 15.87
C GLY A 49 10.05 -11.70 15.15
N ARG A 50 8.98 -11.47 15.92
CA ARG A 50 7.67 -11.04 15.43
C ARG A 50 7.53 -9.52 15.62
N ARG A 51 6.97 -8.87 14.60
CA ARG A 51 6.53 -7.48 14.67
C ARG A 51 5.05 -7.40 14.33
N GLU A 52 4.30 -6.68 15.14
CA GLU A 52 2.88 -6.46 14.96
C GLU A 52 2.62 -4.97 14.83
N TYR A 53 2.11 -4.57 13.66
CA TYR A 53 1.60 -3.24 13.44
C TYR A 53 0.10 -3.21 13.65
N VAL A 54 -0.37 -2.32 14.52
CA VAL A 54 -1.79 -2.02 14.67
C VAL A 54 -2.00 -0.59 14.18
N ALA A 55 -2.83 -0.42 13.16
CA ALA A 55 -3.20 0.89 12.63
C ALA A 55 -4.68 1.15 12.88
N LYS A 56 -5.00 2.24 13.57
CA LYS A 56 -6.37 2.68 13.83
C LYS A 56 -6.62 3.98 13.09
N VAL A 57 -7.67 4.02 12.27
CA VAL A 57 -8.10 5.24 11.57
C VAL A 57 -9.58 5.48 11.85
N ILE A 58 -9.88 6.59 12.52
CA ILE A 58 -11.23 6.98 12.92
C ILE A 58 -11.59 8.30 12.22
N GLY A 59 -12.87 8.46 11.87
CA GLY A 59 -13.41 9.69 11.28
C GLY A 59 -13.63 9.60 9.76
N ALA A 60 -14.38 10.56 9.23
CA ALA A 60 -14.70 10.66 7.81
C ALA A 60 -13.59 11.36 7.01
N MET A 61 -13.37 10.96 5.75
CA MET A 61 -12.28 11.47 4.91
C MET A 61 -12.27 13.00 4.72
N TYR A 62 -13.45 13.61 4.65
CA TYR A 62 -13.62 15.05 4.39
C TYR A 62 -13.69 15.90 5.66
N GLU A 63 -13.60 15.27 6.82
CA GLU A 63 -13.47 15.93 8.12
C GLU A 63 -12.05 15.69 8.67
N TYR A 64 -11.90 15.84 9.99
CA TYR A 64 -10.71 15.39 10.68
C TYR A 64 -10.74 13.88 10.86
N ARG A 65 -9.69 13.22 10.39
CA ARG A 65 -9.41 11.81 10.72
C ARG A 65 -8.34 11.75 11.78
N HIS A 66 -8.48 10.82 12.71
CA HIS A 66 -7.46 10.49 13.69
C HIS A 66 -6.84 9.16 13.30
N ALA A 67 -5.53 9.16 13.06
CA ALA A 67 -4.76 8.00 12.67
C ALA A 67 -3.69 7.73 13.72
N GLN A 68 -3.66 6.50 14.22
CA GLN A 68 -2.71 6.06 15.24
C GLN A 68 -2.07 4.74 14.81
N LEU A 69 -0.77 4.62 15.04
CA LEU A 69 0.00 3.41 14.74
C LEU A 69 0.79 2.96 15.96
N TRP A 70 0.65 1.68 16.28
CA TRP A 70 1.48 0.98 17.26
C TRP A 70 2.33 -0.08 16.57
N LEU A 71 3.55 -0.26 17.06
CA LEU A 71 4.42 -1.39 16.75
C LEU A 71 4.73 -2.14 18.06
N ASN A 72 4.28 -3.39 18.18
CA ASN A 72 4.46 -4.18 19.41
C ASN A 72 4.04 -3.37 20.67
N ASP A 73 2.83 -2.81 20.64
CA ASP A 73 2.25 -1.96 21.69
C ASP A 73 2.92 -0.58 21.92
N GLU A 74 4.06 -0.30 21.31
CA GLU A 74 4.69 1.03 21.33
C GLU A 74 4.00 1.95 20.32
N GLN A 75 3.37 3.03 20.78
CA GLN A 75 2.77 4.01 19.89
C GLN A 75 3.87 4.82 19.19
N LEU A 76 3.97 4.67 17.87
CA LEU A 76 4.99 5.37 17.08
C LEU A 76 4.44 6.64 16.45
N LEU A 77 3.18 6.62 15.99
CA LEU A 77 2.56 7.72 15.25
C LEU A 77 1.17 8.04 15.82
N ASP A 78 0.86 9.33 15.92
CA ASP A 78 -0.43 9.85 16.35
C ASP A 78 -0.74 11.16 15.61
N TRP A 79 -1.63 11.10 14.63
CA TRP A 79 -1.88 12.21 13.71
C TRP A 79 -3.34 12.55 13.59
N ARG A 80 -3.64 13.85 13.57
CA ARG A 80 -4.88 14.33 12.95
C ARG A 80 -4.62 14.60 11.48
N LEU A 81 -5.60 14.32 10.62
CA LEU A 81 -5.49 14.58 9.19
C LEU A 81 -6.70 15.34 8.68
N ARG A 82 -6.45 16.31 7.80
CA ARG A 82 -7.47 16.94 6.96
C ARG A 82 -7.23 16.51 5.52
N GLY A 83 -8.07 15.60 5.01
CA GLY A 83 -7.75 14.91 3.75
C GLY A 83 -6.46 14.10 3.90
N THR A 84 -5.42 14.42 3.11
CA THR A 84 -4.09 13.77 3.15
C THR A 84 -3.02 14.59 3.87
N ARG A 85 -3.37 15.79 4.34
CA ARG A 85 -2.45 16.67 5.09
C ARG A 85 -2.43 16.26 6.56
N ILE A 86 -1.23 16.11 7.11
CA ILE A 86 -1.00 15.84 8.53
C ILE A 86 -1.12 17.16 9.31
N ASP A 87 -1.85 17.11 10.41
CA ASP A 87 -2.05 18.14 11.42
C ASP A 87 -1.60 17.52 12.76
N SER A 88 -0.38 17.83 13.17
CA SER A 88 0.30 17.23 14.33
C SER A 88 1.26 18.24 14.96
N ASP A 89 1.80 17.92 16.13
CA ASP A 89 2.83 18.74 16.80
C ASP A 89 4.26 18.21 16.56
N ASP A 90 4.40 17.17 15.74
CA ASP A 90 5.67 16.48 15.45
C ASP A 90 6.32 16.93 14.12
N ALA A 91 7.41 16.28 13.74
CA ALA A 91 8.15 16.59 12.50
C ALA A 91 7.33 16.37 11.21
N PHE A 92 6.19 15.68 11.29
CA PHE A 92 5.31 15.40 10.16
C PHE A 92 4.29 16.52 9.92
N ASN A 93 4.20 17.52 10.80
CA ASN A 93 3.19 18.57 10.69
C ASN A 93 3.22 19.26 9.32
N GLY A 94 2.04 19.41 8.72
CA GLY A 94 1.85 20.07 7.43
C GLY A 94 2.31 19.26 6.21
N LYS A 95 2.92 18.08 6.38
CA LYS A 95 3.28 17.21 5.26
C LYS A 95 2.03 16.60 4.63
N ASP A 96 2.06 16.38 3.31
CA ASP A 96 1.01 15.66 2.60
C ASP A 96 1.44 14.22 2.34
N LEU A 97 0.62 13.26 2.78
CA LEU A 97 0.88 11.82 2.61
C LEU A 97 1.12 11.41 1.15
N ARG A 98 0.65 12.16 0.16
CA ARG A 98 0.86 11.84 -1.26
C ARG A 98 2.28 12.14 -1.74
N SER A 99 3.01 13.03 -1.06
CA SER A 99 4.32 13.52 -1.49
C SER A 99 5.39 13.47 -0.39
N ILE A 100 5.12 12.77 0.71
CA ILE A 100 5.97 12.81 1.92
C ILE A 100 7.29 12.04 1.80
N PHE A 101 7.36 11.01 0.93
CA PHE A 101 8.47 10.05 0.93
C PHE A 101 9.86 10.65 0.62
N PRO A 102 10.04 11.54 -0.37
CA PRO A 102 11.36 12.13 -0.62
C PRO A 102 11.97 12.80 0.62
N TRP A 103 11.16 13.53 1.39
CA TRP A 103 11.61 14.10 2.66
C TRP A 103 11.82 13.03 3.73
N ALA A 104 10.92 12.04 3.81
CA ALA A 104 10.97 11.02 4.84
C ALA A 104 12.22 10.13 4.73
N GLU A 105 12.62 9.77 3.50
CA GLU A 105 13.82 8.98 3.22
C GLU A 105 15.11 9.71 3.64
N GLU A 106 15.11 11.04 3.60
CA GLU A 106 16.25 11.86 4.03
C GLU A 106 16.26 12.13 5.54
N ALA A 107 15.08 12.22 6.17
CA ALA A 107 14.94 12.77 7.52
C ALA A 107 14.66 11.74 8.62
N LEU A 108 14.19 10.54 8.28
CA LEU A 108 13.71 9.56 9.26
C LEU A 108 14.68 8.37 9.37
N ASP A 109 14.72 7.77 10.56
CA ASP A 109 15.31 6.45 10.74
C ASP A 109 14.45 5.35 10.11
N ASP A 110 15.03 4.17 9.87
CA ASP A 110 14.36 3.02 9.24
C ASP A 110 13.07 2.60 9.95
N LYS A 111 13.03 2.65 11.29
CA LYS A 111 11.85 2.23 12.08
C LYS A 111 10.70 3.20 11.83
N THR A 112 10.99 4.49 11.87
CA THR A 112 10.01 5.57 11.67
C THR A 112 9.58 5.66 10.21
N LEU A 113 10.48 5.45 9.25
CA LEU A 113 10.17 5.41 7.82
C LEU A 113 9.22 4.25 7.47
N GLU A 114 9.48 3.05 8.01
CA GLU A 114 8.59 1.91 7.81
C GLU A 114 7.23 2.13 8.49
N ALA A 115 7.21 2.70 9.69
CA ALA A 115 5.97 3.09 10.38
C ALA A 115 5.13 4.08 9.55
N LEU A 116 5.78 5.11 8.98
CA LEU A 116 5.14 6.06 8.05
C LEU A 116 4.51 5.31 6.87
N TYR A 117 5.24 4.35 6.29
CA TYR A 117 4.76 3.56 5.15
C TYR A 117 3.47 2.79 5.49
N VAL A 118 3.45 2.10 6.64
CA VAL A 118 2.28 1.35 7.14
C VAL A 118 1.10 2.28 7.44
N GLN A 119 1.33 3.35 8.22
CA GLN A 119 0.25 4.26 8.62
C GLN A 119 -0.37 4.98 7.41
N ARG A 120 0.47 5.42 6.45
CA ARG A 120 0.01 6.01 5.20
C ARG A 120 -0.92 5.05 4.45
N ARG A 121 -0.55 3.77 4.33
CA ARG A 121 -1.39 2.77 3.66
C ARG A 121 -2.73 2.61 4.36
N ALA A 122 -2.75 2.52 5.68
CA ALA A 122 -3.99 2.45 6.47
C ALA A 122 -4.90 3.68 6.23
N VAL A 123 -4.34 4.89 6.24
CA VAL A 123 -5.09 6.13 6.00
C VAL A 123 -5.67 6.19 4.58
N MET A 124 -4.91 5.75 3.58
CA MET A 124 -5.35 5.77 2.18
C MET A 124 -6.42 4.71 1.89
N VAL A 125 -6.38 3.55 2.55
CA VAL A 125 -7.44 2.52 2.46
C VAL A 125 -8.69 2.96 3.20
N ALA A 126 -8.55 3.53 4.41
CA ALA A 126 -9.69 4.01 5.20
C ALA A 126 -10.53 5.08 4.48
N ALA A 127 -9.95 5.79 3.50
CA ALA A 127 -10.66 6.77 2.68
C ALA A 127 -11.80 6.18 1.82
N SER A 128 -11.83 4.87 1.55
CA SER A 128 -12.97 4.24 0.87
C SER A 128 -14.09 3.83 1.81
N LYS A 129 -13.91 3.94 3.14
CA LYS A 129 -14.95 3.58 4.10
C LYS A 129 -16.14 4.53 3.94
N GLY A 130 -17.33 3.96 3.79
CA GLY A 130 -18.58 4.71 3.57
C GLY A 130 -18.91 4.99 2.10
N ILE A 131 -18.08 4.51 1.16
CA ILE A 131 -18.43 4.48 -0.26
C ILE A 131 -19.07 3.12 -0.56
N ASP A 132 -20.29 3.13 -1.10
CA ASP A 132 -20.86 1.93 -1.72
C ASP A 132 -20.09 1.63 -3.01
N LEU A 133 -19.14 0.70 -2.91
CA LEU A 133 -18.27 0.32 -4.03
C LEU A 133 -19.03 -0.42 -5.13
N ASP A 134 -20.24 -0.93 -4.87
CA ASP A 134 -21.02 -1.65 -5.87
C ASP A 134 -21.76 -0.69 -6.83
N GLN A 135 -21.85 0.60 -6.47
CA GLN A 135 -22.25 1.66 -7.41
C GLN A 135 -21.15 2.01 -8.41
N ILE A 136 -19.91 1.56 -8.20
CA ILE A 136 -18.78 1.80 -9.08
C ILE A 136 -18.63 0.57 -9.97
N ARG A 137 -19.05 0.68 -11.23
CA ARG A 137 -18.96 -0.40 -12.23
C ARG A 137 -17.51 -0.74 -12.57
N ASP A 138 -16.68 0.29 -12.76
CA ASP A 138 -15.30 0.15 -13.18
C ASP A 138 -14.43 1.28 -12.60
N ALA A 139 -13.12 1.05 -12.55
CA ALA A 139 -12.16 2.03 -12.04
C ALA A 139 -12.15 3.35 -12.84
N GLY A 140 -12.57 3.31 -14.10
CA GLY A 140 -12.70 4.47 -14.99
C GLY A 140 -13.65 5.54 -14.43
N GLN A 141 -14.74 5.14 -13.80
CA GLN A 141 -15.73 6.07 -13.22
C GLN A 141 -15.17 6.96 -12.11
N VAL A 142 -14.13 6.49 -11.40
CA VAL A 142 -13.46 7.26 -10.33
C VAL A 142 -12.03 7.64 -10.68
N LEU A 143 -11.61 7.43 -11.94
CA LEU A 143 -10.24 7.65 -12.42
C LEU A 143 -9.76 9.07 -12.16
N LYS A 144 -10.61 10.09 -12.33
CA LYS A 144 -10.22 11.49 -12.12
C LYS A 144 -9.62 11.74 -10.72
N ALA A 145 -10.13 11.05 -9.70
CA ALA A 145 -9.64 11.18 -8.32
C ALA A 145 -8.41 10.30 -8.02
N ARG A 146 -8.09 9.34 -8.88
CA ARG A 146 -7.13 8.25 -8.61
C ARG A 146 -6.17 7.94 -9.76
N SER A 147 -6.11 8.80 -10.78
CA SER A 147 -5.35 8.55 -12.01
C SER A 147 -3.88 8.26 -11.70
N GLY A 148 -3.40 7.13 -12.21
CA GLY A 148 -2.02 6.67 -12.00
C GLY A 148 -1.68 6.26 -10.56
N ALA A 149 -2.65 6.13 -9.66
CA ALA A 149 -2.38 5.79 -8.26
C ALA A 149 -1.96 4.32 -8.04
N CYS A 150 -2.33 3.43 -8.96
CA CYS A 150 -1.89 2.03 -9.01
C CYS A 150 -2.20 1.44 -10.39
N PHE A 151 -1.81 0.19 -10.61
CA PHE A 151 -2.06 -0.57 -11.84
C PHE A 151 -3.50 -0.49 -12.35
N VAL A 152 -4.49 -0.65 -11.46
CA VAL A 152 -5.92 -0.59 -11.84
C VAL A 152 -6.34 0.80 -12.34
N PHE A 153 -5.73 1.87 -11.81
CA PHE A 153 -6.04 3.25 -12.17
C PHE A 153 -5.12 3.83 -13.26
N GLN A 154 -4.43 2.98 -14.02
CA GLN A 154 -3.73 3.45 -15.23
C GLN A 154 -4.77 3.80 -16.32
N PRO A 155 -4.57 4.88 -17.10
CA PRO A 155 -5.53 5.33 -18.11
C PRO A 155 -5.94 4.22 -19.10
N GLU A 156 -5.00 3.36 -19.46
CA GLU A 156 -5.19 2.27 -20.43
C GLU A 156 -5.99 1.09 -19.87
N ARG A 157 -6.15 1.00 -18.53
CA ARG A 157 -6.74 -0.16 -17.85
C ARG A 157 -8.02 0.17 -17.09
N ALA A 158 -8.19 1.40 -16.63
CA ALA A 158 -9.23 1.74 -15.67
C ALA A 158 -10.65 1.40 -16.14
N ALA A 159 -10.93 1.57 -17.43
CA ALA A 159 -12.25 1.27 -18.01
C ALA A 159 -12.57 -0.25 -18.08
N SER A 160 -11.56 -1.12 -18.07
CA SER A 160 -11.73 -2.59 -18.10
C SER A 160 -11.54 -3.26 -16.73
N ALA A 161 -11.15 -2.49 -15.71
CA ALA A 161 -11.05 -2.98 -14.34
C ALA A 161 -12.43 -2.96 -13.66
N VAL A 162 -13.22 -4.01 -13.92
CA VAL A 162 -14.60 -4.14 -13.47
C VAL A 162 -14.68 -4.52 -11.99
N ARG A 163 -15.68 -3.96 -11.31
CA ARG A 163 -16.03 -4.29 -9.93
C ARG A 163 -16.71 -5.66 -9.85
N MET A 164 -16.28 -6.46 -8.89
CA MET A 164 -17.04 -7.64 -8.45
C MET A 164 -18.16 -7.18 -7.51
N ILE A 165 -19.38 -7.07 -8.03
CA ILE A 165 -20.57 -6.68 -7.26
C ILE A 165 -20.85 -7.71 -6.15
N GLY A 166 -21.25 -7.25 -4.97
CA GLY A 166 -21.54 -8.10 -3.81
C GLY A 166 -20.30 -8.59 -3.07
N SER A 167 -19.10 -8.10 -3.41
CA SER A 167 -17.85 -8.49 -2.74
C SER A 167 -17.48 -7.64 -1.52
N THR A 168 -18.25 -6.59 -1.21
CA THR A 168 -18.08 -5.84 0.03
C THR A 168 -18.60 -6.65 1.20
N ARG A 169 -17.75 -6.87 2.22
CA ARG A 169 -18.15 -7.48 3.48
C ARG A 169 -18.92 -6.47 4.34
N ASP A 170 -20.18 -6.76 4.63
CA ASP A 170 -21.06 -6.04 5.55
C ASP A 170 -21.16 -6.71 6.95
N ASP A 171 -20.58 -7.90 7.08
CA ASP A 171 -20.53 -8.75 8.27
C ASP A 171 -19.40 -8.41 9.25
N VAL A 172 -18.67 -7.32 9.02
CA VAL A 172 -17.54 -6.89 9.86
C VAL A 172 -17.99 -5.81 10.84
N HIS A 173 -18.16 -6.18 12.10
CA HIS A 173 -18.55 -5.30 13.20
C HIS A 173 -17.39 -4.97 14.16
N GLY A 174 -16.34 -5.77 14.13
CA GLY A 174 -15.10 -5.53 14.88
C GLY A 174 -13.88 -6.26 14.30
N PRO A 175 -12.71 -6.06 14.91
CA PRO A 175 -11.47 -6.72 14.46
C PRO A 175 -11.54 -8.24 14.45
N GLY A 176 -12.32 -8.85 15.36
CA GLY A 176 -12.52 -10.29 15.45
C GLY A 176 -13.16 -10.91 14.20
N ASP A 177 -14.01 -10.16 13.50
CA ASP A 177 -14.72 -10.65 12.30
C ASP A 177 -13.82 -10.69 11.05
N LEU A 178 -12.67 -10.01 11.12
CA LEU A 178 -11.62 -10.06 10.10
C LEU A 178 -10.68 -11.26 10.29
N LEU A 179 -10.62 -11.80 11.51
CA LEU A 179 -9.87 -13.00 11.84
C LEU A 179 -10.74 -14.21 11.48
N VAL A 180 -10.79 -14.55 10.20
CA VAL A 180 -11.21 -15.91 9.83
C VAL A 180 -10.30 -16.87 10.57
N GLY A 181 -10.88 -17.73 11.41
CA GLY A 181 -10.17 -18.84 12.01
C GLY A 181 -9.53 -19.65 10.90
N TRP A 182 -8.22 -19.52 10.74
CA TRP A 182 -7.43 -20.46 9.96
C TRP A 182 -7.36 -21.74 10.82
N GLY A 183 -8.39 -22.56 10.70
CA GLY A 183 -8.43 -23.95 11.16
C GLY A 183 -8.16 -24.89 9.99
#